data_AF-A0A1G6V4I6-F1
#
_entry.id   AF-A0A1G6V4I6-F1
#
_cell.length_a   1.000
_cell.length_b   1.000
_cell.length_c   1.000
_cell.angle_alpha   90.00
_cell.angle_beta   90.00
_cell.angle_gamma   90.00
#
_symmetry.space_group_name_H-M   'P 1'
#
loop_
_entity.id
_entity.type
_entity.pdbx_description
1 polymer ?
#
loop_
_entity_poly.entity_id
_entity_poly.type
_entity_poly.pdbx_seq_one_letter_code
_entity_poly.pdbx_strand_id
1 'polypeptide(L)'
;MDPLLQALTESVPQPALRTEAVPVPRALGRVYAGMTGQGLRAGDALTPRQIGLLAASGEARVEVYPRPTVAVFSFGDALLQAGEPRAEGRLHDAASPMLQALLAEQRIESLAWPALPQHADRIDAALGDALDSFDLVLLSATEGAAPVLRERLPRLGVPMPAVAGAPRAWRSSRARLLWVDSEPEALLRQFSGWVAPTIAALQYRSQA
;
A
#
# COMPACT_ATOMS: atom_id res chain seq x y z
N MET A 1 8.54 12.84 -13.41
CA MET A 1 7.87 11.78 -12.63
C MET A 1 7.92 10.52 -13.46
N ASP A 2 8.22 9.36 -12.85
CA ASP A 2 8.22 8.06 -13.55
C ASP A 2 6.85 7.86 -14.24
N PRO A 3 6.78 7.54 -15.55
CA PRO A 3 5.52 7.30 -16.26
C PRO A 3 4.62 6.26 -15.57
N LEU A 4 5.23 5.26 -14.93
CA LEU A 4 4.53 4.28 -14.11
C LEU A 4 3.89 4.97 -12.90
N LEU A 5 4.67 5.71 -12.10
CA LEU A 5 4.14 6.43 -10.95
C LEU A 5 3.04 7.42 -11.35
N GLN A 6 3.19 8.09 -12.49
CA GLN A 6 2.16 8.97 -13.04
C GLN A 6 0.86 8.20 -13.32
N ALA A 7 0.91 7.08 -14.04
CA ALA A 7 -0.29 6.29 -14.34
C ALA A 7 -1.00 5.76 -13.07
N LEU A 8 -0.25 5.40 -12.02
CA LEU A 8 -0.83 4.90 -10.77
C LEU A 8 -1.44 5.97 -9.89
N THR A 9 -0.90 7.18 -10.01
CA THR A 9 -1.33 8.31 -9.20
C THR A 9 -2.28 9.21 -9.96
N GLU A 10 -2.45 9.05 -11.27
CA GLU A 10 -3.38 9.86 -12.06
C GLU A 10 -4.82 9.71 -11.54
N SER A 11 -5.53 10.84 -11.47
CA SER A 11 -6.92 10.91 -11.00
C SER A 11 -7.17 10.38 -9.55
N VAL A 12 -6.15 10.23 -8.68
CA VAL A 12 -6.33 10.11 -7.22
C VAL A 12 -6.98 11.39 -6.69
N PRO A 13 -8.20 11.35 -6.14
CA PRO A 13 -8.74 12.49 -5.40
C PRO A 13 -7.92 12.68 -4.13
N GLN A 14 -7.68 13.93 -3.75
CA GLN A 14 -6.99 14.23 -2.51
C GLN A 14 -7.84 13.71 -1.33
N PRO A 15 -7.27 12.93 -0.39
CA PRO A 15 -8.06 12.38 0.69
C PRO A 15 -8.58 13.50 1.60
N ALA A 16 -9.78 13.30 2.16
CA ALA A 16 -10.38 14.26 3.08
C ALA A 16 -9.47 14.45 4.30
N LEU A 17 -9.29 15.72 4.69
CA LEU A 17 -8.44 16.10 5.82
C LEU A 17 -8.94 15.48 7.13
N ARG A 18 -7.98 15.18 8.01
CA ARG A 18 -8.25 14.80 9.39
C ARG A 18 -7.64 15.81 10.34
N THR A 19 -8.38 16.16 11.37
CA THR A 19 -7.88 16.98 12.48
C THR A 19 -7.32 16.08 13.57
N GLU A 20 -6.04 16.25 13.88
CA GLU A 20 -5.38 15.57 15.00
C GLU A 20 -5.03 16.59 16.08
N ALA A 21 -5.00 16.18 17.35
CA ALA A 21 -4.53 17.05 18.43
C ALA A 21 -2.99 17.21 18.38
N VAL A 22 -2.47 18.29 18.94
CA VAL A 22 -1.03 18.45 19.21
C VAL A 22 -0.86 18.42 20.73
N PRO A 23 0.08 17.64 21.31
CA PRO A 23 1.15 16.86 20.69
C PRO A 23 0.85 15.36 20.76
N VAL A 24 -0.10 14.83 19.98
CA VAL A 24 -0.29 13.36 19.99
C VAL A 24 0.73 12.66 19.08
N PRO A 25 1.37 11.57 19.55
CA PRO A 25 2.19 10.67 18.71
C PRO A 25 1.50 10.17 17.44
N ARG A 26 0.16 10.21 17.39
CA ARG A 26 -0.65 9.79 16.25
C ARG A 26 -0.46 10.65 14.99
N ALA A 27 -0.01 11.90 15.14
CA ALA A 27 0.30 12.78 14.03
C ALA A 27 1.67 12.50 13.39
N LEU A 28 2.57 11.77 14.09
CA LEU A 28 3.92 11.47 13.62
C LEU A 28 3.90 10.71 12.29
N GLY A 29 4.65 11.18 11.31
CA GLY A 29 4.74 10.60 9.96
C GLY A 29 3.49 10.79 9.11
N ARG A 30 2.47 11.54 9.57
CA ARG A 30 1.38 11.99 8.69
C ARG A 30 1.81 13.22 7.91
N VAL A 31 1.15 13.45 6.77
CA VAL A 31 1.45 14.59 5.92
C VAL A 31 0.65 15.81 6.40
N TYR A 32 1.35 16.89 6.70
CA TYR A 32 0.78 18.17 7.10
C TYR A 32 -0.04 18.79 5.98
N ALA A 33 -1.27 19.24 6.30
CA ALA A 33 -2.18 19.87 5.34
C ALA A 33 -2.38 21.37 5.60
N GLY A 34 -1.92 21.88 6.75
CA GLY A 34 -2.24 23.22 7.21
C GLY A 34 -1.53 24.36 6.45
N MET A 35 -2.07 25.56 6.63
CA MET A 35 -1.50 26.83 6.12
C MET A 35 -0.68 27.59 7.18
N THR A 36 -0.86 27.24 8.47
CA THR A 36 -0.35 28.02 9.62
C THR A 36 0.62 27.19 10.44
N GLY A 37 1.90 27.34 10.13
CA GLY A 37 2.99 26.78 10.90
C GLY A 37 4.28 27.42 10.42
N GLN A 38 4.94 28.21 11.27
CA GLN A 38 6.20 28.84 10.88
C GLN A 38 7.23 27.75 10.52
N GLY A 39 7.65 27.73 9.26
CA GLY A 39 8.64 26.77 8.76
C GLY A 39 8.08 25.39 8.36
N LEU A 40 6.75 25.23 8.24
CA LEU A 40 6.09 24.04 7.72
C LEU A 40 5.40 24.33 6.40
N ARG A 41 5.47 23.39 5.45
CA ARG A 41 4.75 23.46 4.17
C ARG A 41 3.76 22.31 4.07
N ALA A 42 2.60 22.56 3.47
CA ALA A 42 1.68 21.48 3.12
C ALA A 42 2.41 20.43 2.27
N GLY A 43 2.31 19.16 2.67
CA GLY A 43 3.11 18.08 2.09
C GLY A 43 4.27 17.59 2.95
N ASP A 44 4.66 18.35 3.97
CA ASP A 44 5.70 17.91 4.89
C ASP A 44 5.22 16.75 5.76
N ALA A 45 6.02 15.67 5.83
CA ALA A 45 5.81 14.64 6.83
C ALA A 45 6.09 15.22 8.22
N LEU A 46 5.18 15.02 9.19
CA LEU A 46 5.34 15.49 10.56
C LEU A 46 6.38 14.64 11.31
N THR A 47 7.55 15.21 11.56
CA THR A 47 8.62 14.67 12.42
C THR A 47 8.48 15.17 13.86
N PRO A 48 9.23 14.62 14.83
CA PRO A 48 9.19 15.13 16.20
C PRO A 48 9.53 16.63 16.29
N ARG A 49 10.46 17.11 15.45
CA ARG A 49 10.79 18.54 15.36
C ARG A 49 9.59 19.37 14.93
N GLN A 50 8.87 18.96 13.89
CA GLN A 50 7.72 19.71 13.40
C GLN A 50 6.55 19.71 14.37
N ILE A 51 6.30 18.59 15.06
CA ILE A 51 5.31 18.53 16.14
C ILE A 51 5.67 19.51 17.26
N GLY A 52 6.95 19.60 17.64
CA GLY A 52 7.44 20.58 18.60
C GLY A 52 7.26 22.03 18.14
N LEU A 53 7.51 22.31 16.86
CA LEU A 53 7.28 23.64 16.27
C LEU A 53 5.80 24.04 16.30
N LEU A 54 4.89 23.12 15.93
CA LEU A 54 3.44 23.34 16.01
C LEU A 54 2.98 23.61 17.45
N ALA A 55 3.47 22.83 18.41
CA ALA A 55 3.17 23.04 19.82
C ALA A 55 3.70 24.40 20.31
N ALA A 56 4.93 24.76 19.94
CA ALA A 56 5.55 26.03 20.32
C ALA A 56 4.85 27.26 19.71
N SER A 57 4.19 27.11 18.55
CA SER A 57 3.37 28.16 17.95
C SER A 57 1.97 28.29 18.58
N GLY A 58 1.65 27.49 19.61
CA GLY A 58 0.36 27.52 20.30
C GLY A 58 -0.75 26.75 19.60
N GLU A 59 -0.44 25.96 18.57
CA GLU A 59 -1.42 25.17 17.84
C GLU A 59 -1.82 23.94 18.68
N ALA A 60 -3.09 23.86 19.05
CA ALA A 60 -3.63 22.72 19.80
C ALA A 60 -4.07 21.56 18.89
N ARG A 61 -4.24 21.83 17.58
CA ARG A 61 -4.73 20.89 16.58
C ARG A 61 -4.05 21.15 15.25
N VAL A 62 -3.97 20.11 14.43
CA VAL A 62 -3.36 20.18 13.10
C VAL A 62 -4.20 19.39 12.10
N GLU A 63 -4.35 19.96 10.91
CA GLU A 63 -4.91 19.23 9.77
C GLU A 63 -3.83 18.41 9.08
N VAL A 64 -4.12 17.14 8.88
CA VAL A 64 -3.22 16.17 8.24
C VAL A 64 -3.99 15.32 7.25
N TYR A 65 -3.28 14.83 6.23
CA TYR A 65 -3.82 13.80 5.36
C TYR A 65 -3.80 12.44 6.07
N PRO A 66 -4.86 11.62 5.92
CA PRO A 66 -4.87 10.27 6.45
C PRO A 66 -3.81 9.40 5.77
N ARG A 67 -3.34 8.37 6.49
CA ARG A 67 -2.55 7.30 5.86
C ARG A 67 -3.49 6.43 5.02
N PRO A 68 -3.08 5.97 3.82
CA PRO A 68 -3.85 5.04 3.04
C PRO A 68 -3.96 3.74 3.82
N THR A 69 -5.13 3.13 3.70
CA THR A 69 -5.37 1.76 4.14
C THR A 69 -4.78 0.80 3.12
N VAL A 70 -4.03 -0.19 3.58
CA VAL A 70 -3.35 -1.16 2.71
C VAL A 70 -3.72 -2.59 3.09
N ALA A 71 -4.22 -3.37 2.14
CA ALA A 71 -4.37 -4.81 2.25
C ALA A 71 -3.18 -5.52 1.60
N VAL A 72 -2.69 -6.60 2.21
CA VAL A 72 -1.62 -7.44 1.64
C VAL A 72 -2.12 -8.86 1.47
N PHE A 73 -1.94 -9.40 0.26
CA PHE A 73 -2.22 -10.78 -0.09
C PHE A 73 -0.99 -11.43 -0.70
N SER A 74 -0.78 -12.70 -0.35
CA SER A 74 0.13 -13.61 -1.03
C SER A 74 -0.63 -14.85 -1.45
N PHE A 75 -0.43 -15.28 -2.69
CA PHE A 75 -1.09 -16.44 -3.27
C PHE A 75 -0.09 -17.46 -3.78
N GLY A 76 -0.28 -18.70 -3.39
CA GLY A 76 0.49 -19.80 -3.92
C GLY A 76 0.01 -21.11 -3.35
N ASP A 77 -0.30 -22.04 -4.24
CA ASP A 77 -0.91 -23.33 -3.90
C ASP A 77 -0.04 -24.17 -2.94
N ALA A 78 1.24 -23.82 -2.83
CA ALA A 78 2.27 -24.50 -2.04
C ALA A 78 2.87 -23.64 -0.92
N LEU A 79 2.27 -22.48 -0.59
CA LEU A 79 2.83 -21.60 0.43
C LEU A 79 2.65 -22.17 1.84
N LEU A 80 3.73 -22.15 2.61
CA LEU A 80 3.79 -22.44 4.03
C LEU A 80 3.86 -21.12 4.80
N GLN A 81 3.19 -21.05 5.94
CA GLN A 81 3.38 -19.96 6.89
C GLN A 81 4.73 -20.08 7.61
N ALA A 82 5.19 -18.97 8.21
CA ALA A 82 6.40 -18.97 9.01
C ALA A 82 6.26 -19.93 10.21
N GLY A 83 7.25 -20.80 10.41
CA GLY A 83 7.26 -21.78 11.50
C GLY A 83 6.61 -23.13 11.15
N GLU A 84 5.94 -23.27 10.01
CA GLU A 84 5.49 -24.58 9.55
C GLU A 84 6.68 -25.47 9.13
N PRO A 85 6.63 -26.80 9.32
CA PRO A 85 7.68 -27.69 8.85
C PRO A 85 7.81 -27.65 7.32
N ARG A 86 9.05 -27.65 6.83
CA ARG A 86 9.31 -27.70 5.38
C ARG A 86 8.83 -29.04 4.83
N ALA A 87 8.01 -28.98 3.79
CA ALA A 87 7.53 -30.12 3.04
C ALA A 87 8.05 -30.08 1.60
N GLU A 88 8.18 -31.24 0.98
CA GLU A 88 8.66 -31.36 -0.41
C GLU A 88 7.77 -30.54 -1.36
N GLY A 89 8.41 -29.77 -2.24
CA GLY A 89 7.73 -28.92 -3.21
C GLY A 89 7.01 -27.69 -2.62
N ARG A 90 7.10 -27.44 -1.31
CA ARG A 90 6.48 -26.28 -0.65
C ARG A 90 7.49 -25.18 -0.33
N LEU A 91 7.02 -23.94 -0.42
CA LEU A 91 7.83 -22.73 -0.20
C LEU A 91 7.22 -21.93 0.95
N HIS A 92 8.04 -21.30 1.78
CA HIS A 92 7.52 -20.37 2.78
C HIS A 92 7.12 -19.05 2.12
N ASP A 93 6.02 -18.47 2.58
CA ASP A 93 5.61 -17.14 2.18
C ASP A 93 6.60 -16.09 2.72
N ALA A 94 7.39 -15.53 1.82
CA ALA A 94 8.33 -14.46 2.12
C ALA A 94 7.74 -13.06 1.85
N ALA A 95 6.80 -12.95 0.91
CA ALA A 95 6.31 -11.67 0.43
C ALA A 95 5.42 -10.97 1.46
N SER A 96 4.46 -11.69 2.06
CA SER A 96 3.56 -11.11 3.07
C SER A 96 4.32 -10.53 4.27
N PRO A 97 5.19 -11.27 4.99
CA PRO A 97 5.88 -10.72 6.15
C PRO A 97 6.82 -9.56 5.78
N MET A 98 7.48 -9.63 4.62
CA MET A 98 8.35 -8.57 4.14
C MET A 98 7.57 -7.28 3.83
N LEU A 99 6.44 -7.38 3.12
CA LEU A 99 5.57 -6.23 2.84
C LEU A 99 5.02 -5.60 4.11
N GLN A 100 4.57 -6.41 5.06
CA GLN A 100 4.07 -5.92 6.35
C GLN A 100 5.17 -5.15 7.11
N ALA A 101 6.39 -5.67 7.14
CA ALA A 101 7.53 -4.99 7.76
C ALA A 101 7.86 -3.66 7.07
N LEU A 102 7.94 -3.66 5.74
CA LEU A 102 8.24 -2.47 4.94
C LEU A 102 7.16 -1.38 5.06
N LEU A 103 5.88 -1.77 5.18
CA LEU A 103 4.78 -0.84 5.44
C LEU A 103 4.83 -0.27 6.87
N ALA A 104 5.20 -1.11 7.85
CA ALA A 104 5.38 -0.67 9.24
C ALA A 104 6.51 0.36 9.38
N GLU A 105 7.61 0.23 8.63
CA GLU A 105 8.68 1.24 8.57
C GLU A 105 8.16 2.61 8.11
N GLN A 106 7.17 2.63 7.22
CA GLN A 106 6.48 3.85 6.77
C GLN A 106 5.33 4.27 7.70
N ARG A 107 5.16 3.61 8.84
CA ARG A 107 4.05 3.80 9.80
C ARG A 107 2.67 3.58 9.19
N ILE A 108 2.58 2.77 8.15
CA ILE A 108 1.31 2.42 7.52
C ILE A 108 0.77 1.19 8.24
N GLU A 109 -0.46 1.32 8.72
CA GLU A 109 -1.20 0.20 9.28
C GLU A 109 -1.76 -0.60 8.11
N SER A 110 -1.17 -1.75 7.84
CA SER A 110 -1.67 -2.71 6.86
C SER A 110 -2.45 -3.83 7.53
N LEU A 111 -3.50 -4.28 6.86
CA LEU A 111 -4.15 -5.53 7.23
C LEU A 111 -3.51 -6.65 6.41
N ALA A 112 -2.81 -7.56 7.08
CA ALA A 112 -2.44 -8.83 6.49
C ALA A 112 -3.71 -9.66 6.33
N TRP A 113 -4.08 -9.96 5.10
CA TRP A 113 -5.08 -11.00 4.86
C TRP A 113 -4.38 -12.35 4.92
N PRO A 114 -5.01 -13.39 5.48
CA PRO A 114 -4.48 -14.75 5.39
C PRO A 114 -4.27 -15.11 3.92
N ALA A 115 -3.34 -16.04 3.66
CA ALA A 115 -3.05 -16.53 2.32
C ALA A 115 -4.34 -16.80 1.55
N LEU A 116 -4.40 -16.30 0.30
CA LEU A 116 -5.62 -16.40 -0.49
C LEU A 116 -6.04 -17.88 -0.61
N PRO A 117 -7.34 -18.19 -0.42
CA PRO A 117 -7.83 -19.57 -0.48
C PRO A 117 -7.65 -20.15 -1.88
N GLN A 118 -7.54 -21.47 -2.01
CA GLN A 118 -7.38 -22.12 -3.32
C GLN A 118 -8.68 -22.23 -4.12
N HIS A 119 -9.81 -21.92 -3.50
CA HIS A 119 -11.11 -21.98 -4.17
C HIS A 119 -11.42 -20.69 -4.90
N ALA A 120 -11.69 -20.85 -6.19
CA ALA A 120 -12.10 -19.84 -7.15
C ALA A 120 -13.00 -18.71 -6.60
N ASP A 121 -14.17 -19.09 -6.11
CA ASP A 121 -15.21 -18.24 -5.55
C ASP A 121 -14.72 -17.45 -4.34
N ARG A 122 -13.85 -18.06 -3.52
CA ARG A 122 -13.30 -17.42 -2.33
C ARG A 122 -12.16 -16.45 -2.66
N ILE A 123 -11.40 -16.69 -3.72
CA ILE A 123 -10.41 -15.73 -4.24
C ILE A 123 -11.13 -14.46 -4.70
N ASP A 124 -12.17 -14.64 -5.53
CA ASP A 124 -12.93 -13.53 -6.10
C ASP A 124 -13.58 -12.69 -5.00
N ALA A 125 -14.19 -13.34 -3.99
CA ALA A 125 -14.78 -12.66 -2.83
C ALA A 125 -13.74 -11.89 -2.01
N ALA A 126 -12.63 -12.54 -1.62
CA ALA A 126 -11.60 -11.91 -0.78
C ALA A 126 -10.93 -10.70 -1.48
N LEU A 127 -10.62 -10.83 -2.77
CA LEU A 127 -10.06 -9.74 -3.55
C LEU A 127 -11.09 -8.63 -3.80
N GLY A 128 -12.35 -8.99 -4.07
CA GLY A 128 -13.45 -8.03 -4.23
C GLY A 128 -13.65 -7.18 -2.98
N ASP A 129 -13.78 -7.83 -1.81
CA ASP A 129 -13.94 -7.14 -0.52
C ASP A 129 -12.78 -6.18 -0.23
N ALA A 130 -11.55 -6.60 -0.54
CA ALA A 130 -10.38 -5.76 -0.35
C ALA A 130 -10.33 -4.57 -1.32
N LEU A 131 -10.69 -4.79 -2.58
CA LEU A 131 -10.80 -3.74 -3.60
C LEU A 131 -11.89 -2.71 -3.29
N ASP A 132 -12.87 -3.06 -2.46
CA ASP A 132 -13.92 -2.17 -1.99
C ASP A 132 -13.59 -1.46 -0.68
N SER A 133 -12.75 -2.06 0.16
CA SER A 133 -12.51 -1.61 1.55
C SER A 133 -11.19 -0.87 1.77
N PHE A 134 -10.23 -0.97 0.86
CA PHE A 134 -8.89 -0.42 1.04
C PHE A 134 -8.50 0.57 -0.07
N ASP A 135 -7.61 1.50 0.25
CA ASP A 135 -7.06 2.44 -0.75
C ASP A 135 -6.05 1.76 -1.67
N LEU A 136 -5.38 0.72 -1.15
CA LEU A 136 -4.33 -0.04 -1.83
C LEU A 136 -4.39 -1.53 -1.47
N VAL A 137 -4.25 -2.39 -2.47
CA VAL A 137 -4.12 -3.84 -2.35
C VAL A 137 -2.76 -4.23 -2.91
N LEU A 138 -1.88 -4.78 -2.10
CA LEU A 138 -0.62 -5.39 -2.54
C LEU A 138 -0.85 -6.88 -2.72
N LEU A 139 -0.64 -7.38 -3.93
CA LEU A 139 -0.83 -8.78 -4.28
C LEU A 139 0.49 -9.40 -4.71
N SER A 140 0.92 -10.48 -4.06
CA SER A 140 2.03 -11.29 -4.51
C SER A 140 1.54 -12.68 -4.90
N ALA A 141 2.24 -13.32 -5.83
CA ALA A 141 1.92 -14.68 -6.22
C ALA A 141 3.15 -15.45 -6.69
N THR A 142 3.22 -16.73 -6.35
CA THR A 142 4.25 -17.62 -6.88
C THR A 142 4.08 -17.81 -8.40
N GLU A 143 5.16 -18.18 -9.08
CA GLU A 143 5.16 -18.35 -10.54
C GLU A 143 4.08 -19.35 -11.01
N GLY A 144 3.96 -20.49 -10.33
CA GLY A 144 2.97 -21.53 -10.66
C GLY A 144 1.51 -21.11 -10.41
N ALA A 145 1.28 -20.22 -9.44
CA ALA A 145 -0.06 -19.79 -9.05
C ALA A 145 -0.51 -18.50 -9.75
N ALA A 146 0.43 -17.75 -10.33
CA ALA A 146 0.13 -16.51 -11.06
C ALA A 146 -0.96 -16.67 -12.15
N PRO A 147 -0.99 -17.73 -12.99
CA PRO A 147 -2.02 -17.88 -14.02
C PRO A 147 -3.46 -17.83 -13.48
N VAL A 148 -3.71 -18.39 -12.29
CA VAL A 148 -5.04 -18.39 -11.66
C VAL A 148 -5.51 -16.97 -11.38
N LEU A 149 -4.63 -16.12 -10.82
CA LEU A 149 -4.96 -14.73 -10.56
C LEU A 149 -5.13 -13.92 -11.86
N ARG A 150 -4.34 -14.21 -12.90
CA ARG A 150 -4.48 -13.55 -14.21
C ARG A 150 -5.83 -13.80 -14.86
N GLU A 151 -6.41 -14.98 -14.66
CA GLU A 151 -7.76 -15.30 -15.14
C GLU A 151 -8.85 -14.53 -14.38
N ARG A 152 -8.64 -14.29 -13.07
CA ARG A 152 -9.67 -13.78 -12.15
C ARG A 152 -9.72 -12.27 -12.05
N LEU A 153 -8.57 -11.61 -11.98
CA LEU A 153 -8.49 -10.16 -11.83
C LEU A 153 -9.36 -9.38 -12.86
N PRO A 154 -9.41 -9.75 -14.16
CA PRO A 154 -10.31 -9.10 -15.12
C PRO A 154 -11.79 -9.13 -14.72
N ARG A 155 -12.26 -10.21 -14.08
CA ARG A 155 -13.65 -10.35 -13.61
C ARG A 155 -13.98 -9.38 -12.47
N LEU A 156 -12.96 -8.94 -11.74
CA LEU A 156 -13.06 -7.93 -10.68
C LEU A 156 -12.81 -6.51 -11.20
N GLY A 157 -12.79 -6.30 -12.52
CA GLY A 157 -12.53 -5.00 -13.13
C GLY A 157 -11.07 -4.55 -13.03
N VAL A 158 -10.13 -5.49 -12.83
CA VAL A 158 -8.69 -5.24 -12.75
C VAL A 158 -8.03 -5.64 -14.09
N PRO A 159 -7.79 -4.70 -15.02
CA PRO A 159 -7.43 -5.03 -16.41
C PRO A 159 -5.97 -5.46 -16.57
N MET A 160 -5.69 -6.75 -16.77
CA MET A 160 -4.31 -7.29 -16.90
C MET A 160 -3.43 -6.52 -17.91
N PRO A 161 -2.15 -6.22 -17.60
CA PRO A 161 -1.24 -5.58 -18.54
C PRO A 161 -0.94 -6.53 -19.71
N ALA A 162 -0.94 -5.99 -20.92
CA ALA A 162 -0.65 -6.72 -22.14
C ALA A 162 0.86 -7.05 -22.32
N VAL A 163 1.75 -6.44 -21.52
CA VAL A 163 3.21 -6.51 -21.68
C VAL A 163 3.88 -7.00 -20.41
N ALA A 164 4.77 -7.99 -20.52
CA ALA A 164 5.59 -8.49 -19.43
C ALA A 164 6.54 -7.39 -18.91
N GLY A 165 6.57 -7.16 -17.59
CA GLY A 165 7.45 -6.17 -16.95
C GLY A 165 6.87 -4.76 -16.81
N ALA A 166 5.70 -4.48 -17.40
CA ALA A 166 4.94 -3.27 -17.06
C ALA A 166 4.43 -3.36 -15.62
N PRO A 167 4.27 -2.22 -14.91
CA PRO A 167 3.70 -2.20 -13.58
C PRO A 167 2.36 -2.93 -13.57
N ARG A 168 2.31 -3.98 -12.77
CA ARG A 168 1.12 -4.80 -12.59
C ARG A 168 0.19 -4.07 -11.64
N ALA A 169 -0.34 -2.96 -12.10
CA ALA A 169 -0.96 -2.03 -11.21
C ALA A 169 -2.22 -1.45 -11.84
N TRP A 170 -3.27 -1.45 -11.04
CA TRP A 170 -4.63 -1.32 -11.53
C TRP A 170 -5.44 -0.45 -10.60
N ARG A 171 -6.50 0.11 -11.15
CA ARG A 171 -7.44 0.94 -10.42
C ARG A 171 -8.83 0.34 -10.54
N SER A 172 -9.43 -0.04 -9.42
CA SER A 172 -10.88 -0.20 -9.32
C SER A 172 -11.53 1.16 -9.10
N SER A 173 -12.85 1.21 -8.98
CA SER A 173 -13.56 2.44 -8.59
C SER A 173 -13.12 3.02 -7.24
N ARG A 174 -12.52 2.21 -6.35
CA ARG A 174 -12.17 2.59 -4.97
C ARG A 174 -10.72 2.35 -4.62
N ALA A 175 -10.16 1.20 -4.96
CA ALA A 175 -8.82 0.79 -4.60
C ALA A 175 -7.84 0.84 -5.79
N ARG A 176 -6.56 0.82 -5.46
CA ARG A 176 -5.51 0.43 -6.40
C ARG A 176 -5.00 -0.95 -6.05
N LEU A 177 -4.76 -1.80 -7.03
CA LEU A 177 -4.09 -3.09 -6.82
C LEU A 177 -2.70 -3.00 -7.41
N LEU A 178 -1.66 -3.36 -6.64
CA LEU A 178 -0.29 -3.46 -7.10
C LEU A 178 0.14 -4.92 -6.95
N TRP A 179 0.46 -5.59 -8.05
CA TRP A 179 1.03 -6.91 -8.02
C TRP A 179 2.55 -6.83 -8.02
N VAL A 180 3.12 -7.29 -6.91
CA VAL A 180 4.55 -7.28 -6.61
C VAL A 180 5.13 -8.69 -6.67
N ASP A 181 6.44 -8.78 -6.77
CA ASP A 181 7.14 -10.06 -6.84
C ASP A 181 6.99 -10.88 -5.54
N SER A 182 7.17 -12.19 -5.65
CA SER A 182 7.27 -13.07 -4.48
C SER A 182 8.72 -13.28 -4.03
N GLU A 183 9.69 -12.96 -4.89
CA GLU A 183 11.12 -13.04 -4.56
C GLU A 183 11.56 -11.80 -3.76
N PRO A 184 12.20 -11.98 -2.57
CA PRO A 184 12.52 -10.87 -1.65
C PRO A 184 13.32 -9.71 -2.26
N GLU A 185 14.36 -9.99 -3.04
CA GLU A 185 15.22 -8.92 -3.59
C GLU A 185 14.49 -8.12 -4.68
N ALA A 186 13.75 -8.79 -5.55
CA ALA A 186 12.87 -8.16 -6.53
C ALA A 186 11.78 -7.33 -5.85
N LEU A 187 11.16 -7.87 -4.81
CA LEU A 187 10.15 -7.18 -4.00
C LEU A 187 10.72 -5.91 -3.36
N LEU A 188 11.93 -5.96 -2.78
CA LEU A 188 12.57 -4.81 -2.16
C LEU A 188 12.84 -3.68 -3.17
N ARG A 189 13.33 -4.05 -4.36
CA ARG A 189 13.58 -3.09 -5.46
C ARG A 189 12.28 -2.46 -5.94
N GLN A 190 11.22 -3.24 -6.12
CA GLN A 190 9.90 -2.74 -6.50
C GLN A 190 9.32 -1.83 -5.42
N PHE A 191 9.50 -2.21 -4.16
CA PHE A 191 8.97 -1.48 -3.04
C PHE A 191 9.56 -0.07 -2.95
N SER A 192 10.88 0.01 -2.96
CA SER A 192 11.62 1.28 -2.94
C SER A 192 11.42 2.08 -4.22
N GLY A 193 11.34 1.39 -5.37
CA GLY A 193 11.28 2.02 -6.69
C GLY A 193 9.94 2.69 -6.99
N TRP A 194 8.82 2.04 -6.67
CA TRP A 194 7.49 2.56 -7.08
C TRP A 194 6.34 2.26 -6.12
N VAL A 195 6.41 1.25 -5.24
CA VAL A 195 5.32 1.01 -4.25
C VAL A 195 5.29 2.11 -3.19
N ALA A 196 6.42 2.39 -2.54
CA ALA A 196 6.52 3.44 -1.51
C ALA A 196 6.21 4.84 -2.08
N PRO A 197 6.73 5.23 -3.27
CA PRO A 197 6.30 6.46 -3.93
C PRO A 197 4.79 6.51 -4.24
N THR A 198 4.18 5.39 -4.67
CA THR A 198 2.73 5.33 -4.93
C THR A 198 1.95 5.59 -3.64
N ILE A 199 2.31 4.91 -2.55
CA ILE A 199 1.73 5.11 -1.23
C ILE A 199 1.83 6.58 -0.78
N ALA A 200 3.00 7.19 -0.92
CA ALA A 200 3.20 8.59 -0.55
C ALA A 200 2.28 9.53 -1.35
N ALA A 201 2.14 9.26 -2.65
CA ALA A 201 1.24 10.02 -3.53
C ALA A 201 -0.26 9.81 -3.22
N LEU A 202 -0.64 8.67 -2.60
CA LEU A 202 -2.00 8.47 -2.06
C LEU A 202 -2.26 9.32 -0.83
N GLN A 203 -1.24 9.58 0.00
CA GLN A 203 -1.36 10.46 1.16
C GLN A 203 -1.46 11.92 0.70
N TYR A 204 -0.58 12.34 -0.20
CA TYR A 204 -0.52 13.72 -0.65
C TYR A 204 0.12 13.84 -2.04
N ARG A 205 -0.51 14.61 -2.92
CA ARG A 205 0.16 15.11 -4.13
C ARG A 205 0.60 16.54 -3.91
N SER A 206 1.88 16.82 -4.11
CA SER A 206 2.32 18.20 -4.29
C SER A 206 1.64 18.73 -5.55
N GLN A 207 0.85 19.79 -5.43
CA GLN A 207 0.49 20.61 -6.58
C GLN A 207 1.78 21.27 -7.05
N ALA A 208 2.40 20.69 -8.08
CA ALA A 208 3.46 21.35 -8.84
C ALA A 208 2.82 22.25 -9.90
#